data_AF-U6MRI0-F1
#
_entry.id   AF-U6MRI0-F1
#
_cell.length_a   1.000
_cell.length_b   1.000
_cell.length_c   1.000
_cell.angle_alpha   90.00
_cell.angle_beta   90.00
_cell.angle_gamma   90.00
#
_symmetry.space_group_name_H-M   'P 1'
#
loop_
_entity.id
_entity.type
_entity.pdbx_description
1 polymer ?
#
loop_
_entity_poly.entity_id
_entity_poly.type
_entity_poly.pdbx_seq_one_letter_code
_entity_poly.pdbx_strand_id
1 'polypeptide(L)'
;MNPGYRGRADLPDNLKSLFRPVAMMSPDVALICEILLMSEGFENARSLSRKATALFQLLTQQLSKQDHYDFGLRPIRAALQRAGEVKRQADESMTEQAVMILAILDMVVPKTVPEDLEILFSLVKDLFPENDIVERESEVLREAIELAVERNGWTRVESQMTKAQQLFQCMHSRHGNMLVGSTLSGKSTVMSILEQALNYLSTRGQLVFSLARIAWRRSAFV
;
A
#
# COMPACT_ATOMS: atom_id res chain seq x y z
N MET A 1 -22.35 16.83 1.35
CA MET A 1 -21.84 16.51 2.71
C MET A 1 -21.92 15.01 2.90
N ASN A 2 -21.06 14.40 3.74
CA ASN A 2 -21.16 12.97 4.06
C ASN A 2 -22.05 12.82 5.30
N PRO A 3 -23.31 12.40 5.18
CA PRO A 3 -24.21 12.24 6.30
C PRO A 3 -23.68 11.16 7.25
N GLY A 4 -23.87 11.33 8.56
CA GLY A 4 -23.48 10.33 9.57
C GLY A 4 -21.98 10.24 9.88
N TYR A 5 -21.12 11.07 9.27
CA TYR A 5 -19.72 11.14 9.65
C TYR A 5 -19.59 11.81 11.03
N ARG A 6 -18.97 11.12 12.00
CA ARG A 6 -18.86 11.60 13.38
C ARG A 6 -18.29 13.02 13.45
N GLY A 7 -18.90 13.85 14.30
CA GLY A 7 -18.47 15.22 14.54
C GLY A 7 -18.92 16.25 13.49
N ARG A 8 -19.75 15.87 12.51
CA ARG A 8 -20.38 16.82 11.59
C ARG A 8 -21.81 17.13 12.04
N ALA A 9 -22.13 18.42 12.17
CA ALA A 9 -23.50 18.88 12.34
C ALA A 9 -24.20 18.97 10.98
N ASP A 10 -25.51 18.71 10.97
CA ASP A 10 -26.32 18.94 9.79
C ASP A 10 -26.42 20.44 9.47
N LEU A 11 -26.58 20.72 8.17
CA LEU A 11 -26.74 22.10 7.72
C LEU A 11 -28.09 22.65 8.23
N PRO A 12 -28.13 23.89 8.76
CA PRO A 12 -29.38 24.58 9.07
C PRO A 12 -30.34 24.65 7.87
N ASP A 13 -31.65 24.57 8.12
CA ASP A 13 -32.64 24.48 7.03
C ASP A 13 -32.71 25.72 6.14
N ASN A 14 -32.44 26.91 6.72
CA ASN A 14 -32.30 28.14 5.94
C ASN A 14 -31.16 28.04 4.92
N LEU A 15 -30.01 27.44 5.28
CA LEU A 15 -28.91 27.20 4.36
C LEU A 15 -29.23 26.08 3.38
N LYS A 16 -29.89 24.99 3.80
CA LYS A 16 -30.30 23.91 2.89
C LYS A 16 -31.16 24.44 1.74
N SER A 17 -32.04 25.40 2.02
CA SER A 17 -32.91 26.02 1.00
C SER A 17 -32.15 26.77 -0.11
N LEU A 18 -30.92 27.20 0.15
CA LEU A 18 -30.07 27.92 -0.81
C LEU A 18 -29.35 26.98 -1.79
N PHE A 19 -29.30 25.67 -1.51
CA PHE A 19 -28.54 24.71 -2.30
C PHE A 19 -29.45 23.64 -2.93
N ARG A 20 -29.10 23.21 -4.14
CA ARG A 20 -29.69 22.01 -4.74
C ARG A 20 -28.94 20.78 -4.23
N PRO A 21 -29.62 19.75 -3.70
CA PRO A 21 -28.97 18.53 -3.26
C PRO A 21 -28.45 17.74 -4.48
N VAL A 22 -27.23 17.22 -4.37
CA VAL A 22 -26.62 16.30 -5.34
C VAL A 22 -26.17 15.06 -4.59
N ALA A 23 -26.65 13.89 -5.00
CA ALA A 23 -26.27 12.61 -4.42
C ALA A 23 -25.13 11.97 -5.23
N MET A 24 -24.02 11.66 -4.58
CA MET A 24 -22.91 10.89 -5.15
C MET A 24 -22.79 9.57 -4.40
N MET A 25 -23.58 8.56 -4.81
CA MET A 25 -23.75 7.31 -4.07
C MET A 25 -22.64 6.28 -4.34
N SER A 26 -22.36 5.97 -5.62
CA SER A 26 -21.31 5.04 -5.99
C SER A 26 -20.74 5.41 -7.36
N PRO A 27 -19.42 5.56 -7.50
CA PRO A 27 -18.80 5.75 -8.80
C PRO A 27 -18.69 4.42 -9.57
N ASP A 28 -18.53 4.51 -10.89
CA ASP A 28 -18.10 3.36 -11.69
C ASP A 28 -16.59 3.16 -11.52
N VAL A 29 -16.23 2.28 -10.58
CA VAL A 29 -14.83 2.00 -10.24
C VAL A 29 -14.09 1.36 -11.42
N ALA A 30 -14.73 0.48 -12.17
CA ALA A 30 -14.08 -0.23 -13.29
C ALA A 30 -13.68 0.73 -14.41
N LEU A 31 -14.58 1.67 -14.77
CA LEU A 31 -14.30 2.70 -15.76
C LEU A 31 -13.18 3.65 -15.31
N ILE A 32 -13.19 4.06 -14.03
CA ILE A 32 -12.12 4.92 -13.48
C ILE A 32 -10.78 4.19 -13.54
N CYS A 33 -10.75 2.90 -13.15
CA CYS A 33 -9.54 2.08 -13.22
C CYS A 33 -9.03 1.90 -14.65
N GLU A 34 -9.92 1.70 -15.63
CA GLU A 34 -9.56 1.57 -17.05
C GLU A 34 -8.87 2.85 -17.55
N ILE A 35 -9.45 4.02 -17.30
CA ILE A 35 -8.88 5.31 -17.71
C ILE A 35 -7.53 5.56 -17.04
N LEU A 36 -7.40 5.28 -15.74
CA LEU A 36 -6.14 5.44 -15.01
C LEU A 36 -5.05 4.54 -15.58
N LEU A 37 -5.35 3.28 -15.87
CA LEU A 37 -4.39 2.36 -16.46
C LEU A 37 -3.98 2.76 -17.87
N MET A 38 -4.92 3.21 -18.70
CA MET A 38 -4.59 3.78 -20.00
C MET A 38 -3.65 4.98 -19.88
N SER A 39 -3.86 5.84 -18.87
CA SER A 39 -2.99 7.00 -18.64
C SER A 39 -1.57 6.64 -18.18
N GLU A 40 -1.40 5.50 -17.50
CA GLU A 40 -0.08 4.93 -17.14
C GLU A 40 0.53 4.09 -18.28
N GLY A 41 -0.15 4.04 -19.44
CA GLY A 41 0.34 3.40 -20.66
C GLY A 41 0.03 1.92 -20.78
N PHE A 42 -0.92 1.37 -20.01
CA PHE A 42 -1.31 -0.04 -20.12
C PHE A 42 -2.14 -0.32 -21.38
N GLU A 43 -1.75 -1.33 -22.16
CA GLU A 43 -2.46 -1.74 -23.38
C GLU A 43 -3.71 -2.57 -23.04
N ASN A 44 -3.60 -3.50 -22.09
CA ASN A 44 -4.70 -4.37 -21.67
C ASN A 44 -5.55 -3.77 -20.53
N ALA A 45 -5.62 -2.44 -20.46
CA ALA A 45 -6.23 -1.69 -19.36
C ALA A 45 -7.67 -2.12 -19.04
N ARG A 46 -8.49 -2.42 -20.04
CA ARG A 46 -9.89 -2.86 -19.85
C ARG A 46 -10.02 -4.20 -19.14
N SER A 47 -9.16 -5.16 -19.48
CA SER A 47 -9.18 -6.48 -18.84
C SER A 47 -8.65 -6.37 -17.42
N LEU A 48 -7.53 -5.68 -17.25
CA LEU A 48 -6.88 -5.48 -15.95
C LEU A 48 -7.73 -4.67 -14.97
N SER A 49 -8.44 -3.63 -15.43
CA SER A 49 -9.30 -2.80 -14.57
C SER A 49 -10.44 -3.62 -13.95
N ARG A 50 -11.07 -4.51 -14.73
CA ARG A 50 -12.13 -5.40 -14.26
C ARG A 50 -11.58 -6.42 -13.25
N LYS A 51 -10.43 -7.04 -13.54
CA LYS A 51 -9.77 -7.97 -12.61
C LYS A 51 -9.37 -7.28 -11.30
N ALA A 52 -8.76 -6.09 -11.37
CA ALA A 52 -8.38 -5.32 -10.20
C ALA A 52 -9.62 -4.93 -9.37
N THR A 53 -10.67 -4.41 -10.01
CA THR A 53 -11.92 -4.04 -9.31
C THR A 53 -12.57 -5.26 -8.65
N ALA A 54 -12.61 -6.40 -9.35
CA ALA A 54 -13.12 -7.66 -8.80
C ALA A 54 -12.27 -8.14 -7.62
N LEU A 55 -10.94 -8.07 -7.70
CA LEU A 55 -10.06 -8.42 -6.59
C LEU A 55 -10.35 -7.58 -5.35
N PHE A 56 -10.38 -6.25 -5.47
CA PHE A 56 -10.67 -5.37 -4.33
C PHE A 56 -12.08 -5.60 -3.74
N GLN A 57 -13.06 -5.92 -4.59
CA GLN A 57 -14.39 -6.31 -4.13
C GLN A 57 -14.36 -7.63 -3.35
N LEU A 58 -13.66 -8.65 -3.84
CA LEU A 58 -13.50 -9.93 -3.16
C LEU A 58 -12.72 -9.78 -1.84
N LEU A 59 -11.67 -8.98 -1.81
CA LEU A 59 -10.93 -8.69 -0.57
C LEU A 59 -11.82 -8.04 0.49
N THR A 60 -12.72 -7.15 0.07
CA THR A 60 -13.70 -6.53 0.98
C THR A 60 -14.70 -7.54 1.54
N GLN A 61 -15.03 -8.59 0.77
CA GLN A 61 -16.06 -9.57 1.12
C GLN A 61 -15.52 -10.77 1.89
N GLN A 62 -14.29 -11.20 1.59
CA GLN A 62 -13.74 -12.48 2.05
C GLN A 62 -12.72 -12.34 3.17
N LEU A 63 -12.01 -11.20 3.27
CA LEU A 63 -11.07 -11.01 4.37
C LEU A 63 -11.80 -10.76 5.69
N SER A 64 -11.09 -11.00 6.79
CA SER A 64 -11.60 -10.70 8.11
C SER A 64 -11.95 -9.21 8.28
N LYS A 65 -12.92 -8.90 9.15
CA LYS A 65 -13.34 -7.52 9.43
C LYS A 65 -12.34 -6.86 10.38
N GLN A 66 -11.35 -6.16 9.82
CA GLN A 66 -10.38 -5.38 10.57
C GLN A 66 -10.67 -3.88 10.46
N ASP A 67 -10.48 -3.12 11.54
CA ASP A 67 -10.73 -1.67 11.56
C ASP A 67 -9.81 -0.88 10.61
N HIS A 68 -8.61 -1.41 10.34
CA HIS A 68 -7.61 -0.77 9.49
C HIS A 68 -7.72 -1.18 8.02
N TYR A 69 -8.65 -2.07 7.67
CA TYR A 69 -8.88 -2.47 6.29
C TYR A 69 -9.67 -1.40 5.53
N ASP A 70 -9.02 -0.85 4.52
CA ASP A 70 -9.63 -0.01 3.50
C ASP A 70 -9.29 -0.56 2.11
N PHE A 71 -10.35 -0.92 1.39
CA PHE A 71 -10.33 -1.43 0.01
C PHE A 71 -11.21 -0.57 -0.92
N GLY A 72 -11.55 0.66 -0.51
CA GLY A 72 -12.31 1.59 -1.34
C GLY A 72 -11.52 2.16 -2.52
N LEU A 73 -12.10 3.12 -3.24
CA LEU A 73 -11.52 3.70 -4.46
C LEU A 73 -10.16 4.37 -4.24
N ARG A 74 -9.90 4.93 -3.05
CA ARG A 74 -8.65 5.63 -2.75
C ARG A 74 -7.45 4.67 -2.71
N PRO A 75 -7.48 3.55 -1.95
CA PRO A 75 -6.49 2.49 -2.05
C PRO A 75 -6.31 1.96 -3.48
N ILE A 76 -7.40 1.75 -4.22
CA ILE A 76 -7.36 1.25 -5.60
C ILE A 76 -6.55 2.21 -6.48
N ARG A 77 -6.89 3.51 -6.48
CA ARG A 77 -6.15 4.53 -7.24
C ARG A 77 -4.66 4.54 -6.91
N ALA A 78 -4.31 4.41 -5.63
CA ALA A 78 -2.92 4.38 -5.21
C ALA A 78 -2.18 3.13 -5.72
N ALA A 79 -2.84 1.97 -5.74
CA ALA A 79 -2.28 0.74 -6.33
C ALA A 79 -2.07 0.87 -7.86
N LEU A 80 -2.99 1.52 -8.58
CA LEU A 80 -2.83 1.73 -10.03
C LEU A 80 -1.71 2.72 -10.34
N GLN A 81 -1.57 3.79 -9.55
CA GLN A 81 -0.45 4.72 -9.68
C GLN A 81 0.89 4.01 -9.42
N ARG A 82 0.94 3.14 -8.40
CA ARG A 82 2.09 2.29 -8.13
C ARG A 82 2.37 1.34 -9.30
N ALA A 83 1.34 0.78 -9.94
CA ALA A 83 1.51 -0.07 -11.12
C ALA A 83 2.18 0.69 -12.29
N GLY A 84 1.84 1.96 -12.49
CA GLY A 84 2.53 2.81 -13.46
C GLY A 84 4.01 3.04 -13.13
N GLU A 85 4.36 3.24 -11.85
CA GLU A 85 5.76 3.35 -11.42
C GLU A 85 6.53 2.05 -11.65
N VAL A 86 5.95 0.92 -11.26
CA VAL A 86 6.54 -0.41 -11.47
C VAL A 86 6.73 -0.68 -12.96
N LYS A 87 5.75 -0.33 -13.81
CA LYS A 87 5.85 -0.46 -15.27
C LYS A 87 7.05 0.30 -15.83
N ARG A 88 7.27 1.55 -15.39
CA ARG A 88 8.41 2.38 -15.82
C ARG A 88 9.77 1.83 -15.38
N GLN A 89 9.80 1.07 -14.29
CA GLN A 89 11.01 0.43 -13.75
C GLN A 89 11.14 -1.04 -14.15
N ALA A 90 10.21 -1.56 -14.97
CA ALA A 90 10.22 -2.96 -15.36
C ALA A 90 10.98 -3.16 -16.66
N ASP A 91 11.66 -4.30 -16.75
CA ASP A 91 12.23 -4.78 -18.00
C ASP A 91 11.10 -5.14 -18.98
N GLU A 92 11.39 -5.07 -20.28
CA GLU A 92 10.44 -5.36 -21.36
C GLU A 92 9.88 -6.80 -21.32
N SER A 93 10.54 -7.71 -20.60
CA SER A 93 10.11 -9.09 -20.42
C SER A 93 8.93 -9.25 -19.45
N MET A 94 8.64 -8.24 -18.61
CA MET A 94 7.62 -8.36 -17.58
C MET A 94 6.23 -8.03 -18.13
N THR A 95 5.29 -8.96 -17.99
CA THR A 95 3.92 -8.76 -18.48
C THR A 95 3.18 -7.68 -17.69
N GLU A 96 2.26 -6.97 -18.34
CA GLU A 96 1.41 -5.97 -17.68
C GLU A 96 0.59 -6.55 -16.51
N GLN A 97 0.24 -7.84 -16.62
CA GLN A 97 -0.45 -8.56 -15.55
C GLN A 97 0.45 -8.75 -14.32
N ALA A 98 1.72 -9.15 -14.51
CA ALA A 98 2.67 -9.27 -13.42
C ALA A 98 2.96 -7.92 -12.75
N VAL A 99 3.11 -6.85 -13.54
CA VAL A 99 3.24 -5.47 -13.02
C VAL A 99 2.07 -5.11 -12.11
N MET A 100 0.84 -5.38 -12.56
CA MET A 100 -0.37 -5.09 -11.80
C MET A 100 -0.42 -5.84 -10.46
N ILE A 101 -0.14 -7.15 -10.50
CA ILE A 101 -0.16 -7.99 -9.31
C ILE A 101 0.87 -7.51 -8.29
N LEU A 102 2.11 -7.25 -8.74
CA LEU A 102 3.17 -6.77 -7.88
C LEU A 102 2.77 -5.45 -7.20
N ALA A 103 2.23 -4.49 -7.96
CA ALA A 103 1.79 -3.21 -7.41
C ALA A 103 0.62 -3.33 -6.42
N ILE A 104 -0.31 -4.26 -6.65
CA ILE A 104 -1.39 -4.54 -5.71
C ILE A 104 -0.85 -5.21 -4.45
N LEU A 105 0.03 -6.20 -4.58
CA LEU A 105 0.64 -6.90 -3.45
C LEU A 105 1.50 -5.97 -2.59
N ASP A 106 2.33 -5.12 -3.19
CA ASP A 106 3.10 -4.05 -2.51
C ASP A 106 2.21 -3.21 -1.59
N MET A 107 0.96 -2.97 -2.01
CA MET A 107 0.02 -2.10 -1.32
C MET A 107 -0.92 -2.84 -0.35
N VAL A 108 -1.10 -4.15 -0.54
CA VAL A 108 -2.07 -4.96 0.20
C VAL A 108 -1.40 -5.85 1.23
N VAL A 109 -0.29 -6.51 0.90
CA VAL A 109 0.42 -7.40 1.85
C VAL A 109 0.84 -6.68 3.14
N PRO A 110 1.36 -5.44 3.13
CA PRO A 110 1.78 -4.78 4.37
C PRO A 110 0.62 -4.50 5.34
N LYS A 111 -0.60 -4.33 4.82
CA LYS A 111 -1.81 -4.06 5.61
C LYS A 111 -2.54 -5.34 6.04
N THR A 112 -2.38 -6.45 5.33
CA THR A 112 -3.08 -7.71 5.60
C THR A 112 -2.52 -8.40 6.84
N VAL A 113 -3.40 -8.91 7.71
CA VAL A 113 -3.00 -9.72 8.87
C VAL A 113 -2.54 -11.11 8.42
N PRO A 114 -1.64 -11.78 9.16
CA PRO A 114 -1.07 -13.06 8.73
C PRO A 114 -2.12 -14.12 8.38
N GLU A 115 -3.23 -14.17 9.12
CA GLU A 115 -4.32 -15.13 8.94
C GLU A 115 -5.07 -14.96 7.60
N ASP A 116 -5.04 -13.75 7.04
CA ASP A 116 -5.73 -13.38 5.81
C ASP A 116 -4.81 -13.48 4.57
N LEU A 117 -3.50 -13.70 4.74
CA LEU A 117 -2.54 -13.74 3.64
C LEU A 117 -2.80 -14.91 2.68
N GLU A 118 -3.14 -16.08 3.20
CA GLU A 118 -3.46 -17.25 2.37
C GLU A 118 -4.67 -16.99 1.47
N ILE A 119 -5.71 -16.34 2.02
CA ILE A 119 -6.91 -15.95 1.27
C ILE A 119 -6.55 -14.94 0.18
N LEU A 120 -5.75 -13.92 0.52
CA LEU A 120 -5.27 -12.93 -0.45
C LEU A 120 -4.55 -13.60 -1.64
N PHE A 121 -3.58 -14.47 -1.36
CA PHE A 121 -2.82 -15.13 -2.42
C PHE A 121 -3.67 -16.11 -3.24
N SER A 122 -4.64 -16.80 -2.61
CA SER A 122 -5.62 -17.63 -3.34
C SER A 122 -6.44 -16.78 -4.31
N LEU A 123 -6.96 -15.64 -3.86
CA LEU A 123 -7.78 -14.77 -4.72
C LEU A 123 -6.98 -14.17 -5.88
N VAL A 124 -5.71 -13.82 -5.65
CA VAL A 124 -4.80 -13.36 -6.70
C VAL A 124 -4.57 -14.47 -7.71
N LYS A 125 -4.31 -15.71 -7.26
CA LYS A 125 -4.11 -16.85 -8.15
C LYS A 125 -5.35 -17.17 -8.99
N ASP A 126 -6.54 -17.09 -8.40
CA ASP A 126 -7.81 -17.36 -9.09
C ASP A 126 -8.12 -16.32 -10.18
N LEU A 127 -7.87 -15.03 -9.90
CA LEU A 127 -8.10 -13.95 -10.87
C LEU A 127 -6.97 -13.82 -11.91
N PHE A 128 -5.78 -14.28 -11.55
CA PHE A 128 -4.59 -14.17 -12.37
C PHE A 128 -3.81 -15.51 -12.37
N PRO A 129 -4.23 -16.49 -13.20
CA PRO A 129 -3.68 -17.85 -13.16
C PRO A 129 -2.32 -18.03 -13.84
N GLU A 130 -1.99 -17.24 -14.87
CA GLU A 130 -0.76 -17.40 -15.69
C GLU A 130 0.45 -16.61 -15.19
N ASN A 131 0.67 -16.49 -13.87
CA ASN A 131 1.74 -15.63 -13.36
C ASN A 131 2.80 -16.37 -12.55
N ASP A 132 4.04 -16.08 -12.91
CA ASP A 132 5.16 -16.15 -11.98
C ASP A 132 5.18 -14.84 -11.19
N ILE A 133 4.79 -14.91 -9.91
CA ILE A 133 4.94 -13.79 -8.99
C ILE A 133 6.45 -13.63 -8.74
N VAL A 134 7.07 -12.65 -9.39
CA VAL A 134 8.48 -12.32 -9.15
C VAL A 134 8.55 -11.37 -7.96
N GLU A 135 9.07 -11.85 -6.83
CA GLU A 135 9.42 -10.98 -5.70
C GLU A 135 10.59 -10.07 -6.11
N ARG A 136 10.37 -8.75 -6.08
CA ARG A 136 11.45 -7.77 -6.22
C ARG A 136 11.89 -7.31 -4.84
N GLU A 137 12.76 -8.09 -4.21
CA GLU A 137 13.47 -7.62 -3.02
C GLU A 137 14.69 -6.79 -3.42
N SER A 138 14.86 -5.61 -2.81
CA SER A 138 16.10 -4.86 -2.95
C SER A 138 17.16 -5.48 -2.06
N GLU A 139 18.10 -6.21 -2.65
CA GLU A 139 19.24 -6.81 -1.93
C GLU A 139 20.02 -5.74 -1.16
N VAL A 140 20.25 -4.57 -1.78
CA VAL A 140 20.95 -3.42 -1.18
C VAL A 140 20.25 -2.94 0.11
N LEU A 141 18.91 -2.86 0.11
CA LEU A 141 18.16 -2.49 1.30
C LEU A 141 18.20 -3.60 2.37
N ARG A 142 18.10 -4.86 1.96
CA ARG A 142 18.17 -6.01 2.86
C ARG A 142 19.51 -6.05 3.60
N GLU A 143 20.62 -5.88 2.89
CA GLU A 143 21.96 -5.81 3.48
C GLU A 143 22.10 -4.64 4.46
N ALA A 144 21.57 -3.46 4.12
CA ALA A 144 21.60 -2.30 5.01
C ALA A 144 20.78 -2.52 6.28
N ILE A 145 19.64 -3.21 6.19
CA ILE A 145 18.81 -3.59 7.33
C ILE A 145 19.56 -4.60 8.22
N GLU A 146 20.17 -5.63 7.63
CA GLU A 146 20.95 -6.63 8.37
C GLU A 146 22.10 -5.97 9.13
N LEU A 147 22.85 -5.08 8.48
CA LEU A 147 23.93 -4.34 9.12
C LEU A 147 23.43 -3.42 10.25
N ALA A 148 22.26 -2.80 10.08
CA ALA A 148 21.67 -1.98 11.14
C ALA A 148 21.34 -2.82 12.38
N VAL A 149 20.77 -4.02 12.21
CA VAL A 149 20.47 -4.94 13.31
C VAL A 149 21.77 -5.35 14.04
N GLU A 150 22.80 -5.73 13.29
CA GLU A 150 24.10 -6.15 13.85
C GLU A 150 24.79 -5.03 14.64
N ARG A 151 24.83 -3.80 14.10
CA ARG A 151 25.50 -2.66 14.76
C ARG A 151 24.87 -2.24 16.08
N ASN A 152 23.57 -2.49 16.26
CA ASN A 152 22.88 -2.21 17.52
C ASN A 152 22.93 -3.37 18.52
N GLY A 153 23.52 -4.51 18.14
CA GLY A 153 23.51 -5.72 18.96
C GLY A 153 22.11 -6.32 19.15
N TRP A 154 21.19 -6.09 18.19
CA TRP A 154 19.85 -6.66 18.24
C TRP A 154 19.84 -8.10 17.72
N THR A 155 18.89 -8.90 18.21
CA THR A 155 18.65 -10.24 17.68
C THR A 155 17.97 -10.15 16.31
N ARG A 156 18.48 -10.89 15.33
CA ARG A 156 17.87 -11.01 14.01
C ARG A 156 16.50 -11.68 14.11
N VAL A 157 15.45 -10.97 13.67
CA VAL A 157 14.08 -11.47 13.58
C VAL A 157 13.55 -11.18 12.18
N GLU A 158 13.31 -12.24 11.40
CA GLU A 158 12.95 -12.12 9.98
C GLU A 158 11.71 -11.25 9.75
N SER A 159 10.66 -11.45 10.55
CA SER A 159 9.43 -10.66 10.44
C SER A 159 9.64 -9.15 10.65
N GLN A 160 10.63 -8.74 11.45
CA GLN A 160 10.96 -7.32 11.64
C GLN A 160 11.72 -6.76 10.43
N MET A 161 12.57 -7.56 9.80
CA MET A 161 13.32 -7.16 8.60
C MET A 161 12.39 -7.03 7.40
N THR A 162 11.52 -8.02 7.16
CA THR A 162 10.48 -7.94 6.13
C THR A 162 9.58 -6.72 6.36
N LYS A 163 9.17 -6.44 7.62
CA LYS A 163 8.35 -5.26 7.93
C LYS A 163 9.10 -3.94 7.74
N ALA A 164 10.41 -3.89 7.95
CA ALA A 164 11.22 -2.70 7.65
C ALA A 164 11.29 -2.43 6.13
N GLN A 165 11.46 -3.47 5.31
CA GLN A 165 11.39 -3.35 3.85
C GLN A 165 10.00 -2.92 3.36
N GLN A 166 8.95 -3.54 3.88
CA GLN A 166 7.56 -3.16 3.56
C GLN A 166 7.28 -1.70 3.95
N LEU A 167 7.78 -1.26 5.10
CA LEU A 167 7.66 0.14 5.53
C LEU A 167 8.34 1.08 4.55
N PHE A 168 9.55 0.74 4.08
CA PHE A 168 10.25 1.52 3.05
C PHE A 168 9.44 1.64 1.75
N GLN A 169 8.91 0.52 1.26
CA GLN A 169 8.07 0.50 0.04
C GLN A 169 6.78 1.33 0.21
N CYS A 170 6.13 1.23 1.37
CA CYS A 170 4.96 2.03 1.72
C CYS A 170 5.30 3.53 1.81
N MET A 171 6.48 3.88 2.35
CA MET A 171 6.96 5.26 2.39
C MET A 171 7.26 5.85 1.01
N HIS A 172 7.72 5.01 0.08
CA HIS A 172 7.95 5.44 -1.30
C HIS A 172 6.63 5.71 -2.05
N SER A 173 5.62 4.87 -1.83
CA SER A 173 4.33 4.95 -2.51
C SER A 173 3.32 5.90 -1.84
N ARG A 174 3.48 6.20 -0.54
CA ARG A 174 2.52 6.99 0.24
C ARG A 174 3.22 7.95 1.19
N HIS A 175 2.75 9.20 1.19
CA HIS A 175 3.24 10.23 2.13
C HIS A 175 2.86 9.97 3.60
N GLY A 176 1.73 9.33 3.84
CA GLY A 176 1.22 9.05 5.19
C GLY A 176 1.19 7.56 5.46
N ASN A 177 1.89 7.12 6.51
CA ASN A 177 2.00 5.72 6.89
C ASN A 177 1.64 5.54 8.37
N MET A 178 0.97 4.42 8.68
CA MET A 178 0.63 4.04 10.04
C MET A 178 1.26 2.68 10.34
N LEU A 179 2.04 2.58 11.40
CA LEU A 179 2.47 1.30 11.95
C LEU A 179 1.47 0.88 13.02
N VAL A 180 0.68 -0.14 12.71
CA VAL A 180 -0.38 -0.65 13.59
C VAL A 180 0.05 -1.99 14.19
N GLY A 181 -0.28 -2.22 15.46
CA GLY A 181 0.00 -3.48 16.16
C GLY A 181 0.01 -3.31 17.67
N SER A 182 -0.07 -4.40 18.42
CA SER A 182 -0.12 -4.42 19.89
C SER A 182 1.11 -3.82 20.55
N THR A 183 1.03 -3.45 21.83
CA THR A 183 2.20 -3.04 22.61
C THR A 183 3.30 -4.11 22.55
N LEU A 184 4.57 -3.68 22.52
CA LEU A 184 5.73 -4.57 22.41
C LEU A 184 5.85 -5.38 21.10
N SER A 185 5.05 -5.08 20.06
CA SER A 185 5.14 -5.74 18.75
C SER A 185 6.34 -5.32 17.87
N GLY A 186 7.33 -4.62 18.43
CA GLY A 186 8.52 -4.18 17.67
C GLY A 186 8.35 -2.98 16.74
N LYS A 187 7.21 -2.27 16.75
CA LYS A 187 6.96 -1.09 15.87
C LYS A 187 8.09 -0.04 15.91
N SER A 188 8.50 0.37 17.11
CA SER A 188 9.57 1.35 17.28
C SER A 188 10.93 0.80 16.87
N THR A 189 11.16 -0.51 17.05
CA THR A 189 12.37 -1.19 16.59
C THR A 189 12.44 -1.19 15.06
N VAL A 190 11.36 -1.57 14.37
CA VAL A 190 11.28 -1.56 12.89
C VAL A 190 11.53 -0.16 12.32
N MET A 191 10.97 0.88 12.94
CA MET A 191 11.27 2.27 12.55
C MET A 191 12.76 2.60 12.71
N SER A 192 13.37 2.22 13.83
CA SER A 192 14.79 2.48 14.10
C SER A 192 15.72 1.69 13.18
N ILE A 193 15.40 0.43 12.90
CA ILE A 193 16.10 -0.39 11.90
C ILE A 193 16.10 0.32 10.55
N LEU A 194 14.93 0.75 10.09
CA LEU A 194 14.81 1.42 8.79
C LEU A 194 15.54 2.76 8.75
N GLU A 195 15.41 3.58 9.78
CA GLU A 195 16.12 4.86 9.89
C GLU A 195 17.63 4.67 9.76
N GLN A 196 18.20 3.71 10.49
CA GLN A 196 19.63 3.43 10.47
C GLN A 196 20.10 2.82 9.15
N ALA A 197 19.33 1.89 8.58
CA ALA A 197 19.61 1.32 7.26
C ALA A 197 19.69 2.41 6.19
N LEU A 198 18.76 3.35 6.21
CA LEU A 198 18.74 4.41 5.21
C LEU A 198 19.83 5.48 5.45
N ASN A 199 20.17 5.79 6.71
CA ASN A 199 21.32 6.64 7.02
C ASN A 199 22.64 6.03 6.51
N TYR A 200 22.78 4.71 6.63
CA TYR A 200 23.93 3.98 6.09
C TYR A 200 24.00 4.07 4.56
N LEU A 201 22.88 3.84 3.87
CA LEU A 201 22.80 3.96 2.41
C LEU A 201 23.05 5.40 1.93
N SER A 202 22.57 6.40 2.67
CA SER A 202 22.84 7.82 2.39
C SER A 202 24.32 8.16 2.52
N THR A 203 24.99 7.63 3.55
CA THR A 203 26.44 7.85 3.76
C THR A 203 27.27 7.25 2.62
N ARG A 204 26.78 6.17 1.99
CA ARG A 204 27.42 5.52 0.83
C ARG A 204 27.06 6.15 -0.52
N GLY A 205 26.24 7.20 -0.55
CA GLY A 205 25.76 7.81 -1.79
C GLY A 205 24.85 6.91 -2.63
N GLN A 206 24.33 5.83 -2.04
CA GLN A 206 23.46 4.86 -2.71
C GLN A 206 21.96 5.24 -2.64
N LEU A 207 21.65 6.35 -1.98
CA LEU A 207 20.31 6.96 -1.94
C LEU A 207 20.38 8.44 -2.29
N VAL A 208 19.47 8.88 -3.17
CA VAL A 208 19.23 10.29 -3.52
C VAL A 208 18.35 10.99 -2.46
N PHE A 209 17.75 10.23 -1.53
CA PHE A 209 16.87 10.76 -0.49
C PHE A 209 17.64 11.09 0.80
N SER A 210 17.68 12.38 1.17
CA SER A 210 18.06 12.79 2.53
C SER A 210 16.85 12.61 3.47
N LEU A 211 17.00 11.80 4.51
CA LEU A 211 15.96 11.51 5.50
C LEU A 211 15.81 12.54 6.61
N ALA A 212 16.39 13.74 6.44
CA ALA A 212 16.49 14.73 7.50
C ALA A 212 15.14 15.21 8.10
N ARG A 213 13.98 14.74 7.60
CA ARG A 213 12.65 15.03 8.17
C ARG A 213 11.64 13.88 8.03
N ILE A 214 11.91 12.67 8.52
CA ILE A 214 10.77 11.84 8.95
C ILE A 214 10.33 12.32 10.33
N ALA A 215 9.28 13.14 10.38
CA ALA A 215 8.64 13.49 11.64
C ALA A 215 7.72 12.34 12.07
N TRP A 216 8.23 11.42 12.89
CA TRP A 216 7.42 10.38 13.50
C TRP A 216 6.47 11.00 14.54
N ARG A 217 5.17 11.04 14.25
CA ARG A 217 4.16 11.47 15.22
C ARG A 217 3.55 10.27 15.90
N ARG A 218 3.82 10.10 17.20
CA ARG A 218 3.10 9.13 18.04
C ARG A 218 1.70 9.70 18.33
N SER A 219 0.70 9.20 17.63
CA SER A 219 -0.69 9.38 18.02
C SER A 219 -1.13 8.13 18.77
N ALA A 220 -1.42 8.26 20.06
CA ALA A 220 -2.17 7.23 20.78
C ALA A 220 -3.61 7.29 20.27
N PHE A 221 -4.00 6.37 19.41
CA PHE A 221 -5.42 6.10 19.17
C PHE A 221 -5.88 5.27 20.36
N VAL A 222 -6.56 5.94 21.30
CA VAL A 222 -7.33 5.34 22.41
C VAL A 222 -8.77 5.18 21.94
#